data_AF-A0A0C9VSL2-F1
#
_entry.id   AF-A0A0C9VSL2-F1
#
_cell.length_a   1.000
_cell.length_b   1.000
_cell.length_c   1.000
_cell.angle_alpha   90.00
_cell.angle_beta   90.00
_cell.angle_gamma   90.00
#
_symmetry.space_group_name_H-M   'P 1'
#
loop_
_entity.id
_entity.type
_entity.pdbx_description
1 polymer ?
#
loop_
_entity_poly.entity_id
_entity_poly.type
_entity_poly.pdbx_seq_one_letter_code
_entity_poly.pdbx_strand_id
1 'polypeptide(L)'
;MTLLLYTMTSKTGGYITRRLHVPHEVWSQGGAKLLNLAEKVRVLEVLSGALEEIQAASSDLTAWAPLSASSVVLERKDLERWIAKLDEWNSVCEGIVGSFGKKLGVGEGFGTKKGGVTSWSGKFARSIDRMTNGKNLDSPASYVAGLMKVFHQAQILDEHTKALLTPPTAPLYTSLSADIRQALEIRLKRSSEFFASVVLTFVVRDLSQLLDKYVKKGEKWLAE
;
A
#
# COMPACT_ATOMS: atom_id res chain seq x y z
N MET A 1 4.59 5.67 -4.80
CA MET A 1 4.53 4.21 -5.03
C MET A 1 4.73 3.85 -6.51
N THR A 2 4.15 4.58 -7.46
CA THR A 2 4.24 4.33 -8.92
C THR A 2 5.67 4.20 -9.45
N LEU A 3 6.58 5.09 -9.04
CA LEU A 3 7.99 5.03 -9.46
C LEU A 3 8.67 3.75 -8.97
N LEU A 4 8.46 3.36 -7.70
CA LEU A 4 9.00 2.12 -7.14
C LEU A 4 8.44 0.90 -7.85
N LEU A 5 7.13 0.86 -8.13
CA LEU A 5 6.49 -0.19 -8.92
C LEU A 5 7.15 -0.33 -10.28
N TYR A 6 7.41 0.79 -10.97
CA TYR A 6 8.06 0.78 -12.28
C TYR A 6 9.46 0.15 -12.24
N THR A 7 10.22 0.35 -11.15
CA THR A 7 11.54 -0.29 -10.99
C THR A 7 11.47 -1.81 -10.87
N MET A 8 10.32 -2.35 -10.44
CA MET A 8 10.10 -3.79 -10.30
C MET A 8 9.49 -4.40 -11.57
N THR A 9 8.71 -3.65 -12.34
CA THR A 9 7.99 -4.17 -13.53
C THR A 9 8.75 -3.98 -14.84
N SER A 10 9.52 -2.90 -14.97
CA SER A 10 10.29 -2.61 -16.18
C SER A 10 11.53 -3.50 -16.24
N LYS A 11 11.80 -4.11 -17.40
CA LYS A 11 13.00 -4.96 -17.61
C LYS A 11 14.31 -4.21 -17.39
N THR A 12 14.34 -2.92 -17.68
CA THR A 12 15.53 -2.08 -17.48
C THR A 12 15.61 -1.48 -16.08
N GLY A 13 14.55 -1.60 -15.27
CA GLY A 13 14.39 -0.84 -14.04
C GLY A 13 13.80 0.55 -14.27
N GLY A 14 14.04 1.47 -13.33
CA GLY A 14 13.47 2.82 -13.40
C GLY A 14 14.07 3.84 -12.44
N TYR A 15 13.80 5.12 -12.71
CA TYR A 15 14.24 6.23 -11.86
C TYR A 15 13.25 6.50 -10.73
N ILE A 16 13.74 6.54 -9.49
CA ILE A 16 12.95 6.96 -8.32
C ILE A 16 13.22 8.40 -7.90
N THR A 17 14.36 8.96 -8.34
CA THR A 17 14.66 10.39 -8.28
C THR A 17 15.30 10.82 -9.60
N ARG A 18 15.54 12.12 -9.79
CA ARG A 18 16.26 12.63 -10.97
C ARG A 18 17.67 12.07 -11.14
N ARG A 19 18.25 11.46 -10.09
CA ARG A 19 19.64 11.00 -10.07
C ARG A 19 19.81 9.53 -9.66
N LEU A 20 18.72 8.85 -9.28
CA LEU A 20 18.78 7.47 -8.78
C LEU A 20 17.95 6.57 -9.69
N HIS A 21 18.67 5.82 -10.53
CA HIS A 21 18.12 4.70 -11.28
C HIS A 21 18.28 3.42 -10.47
N VAL A 22 17.21 2.62 -10.39
CA VAL A 22 17.20 1.29 -9.76
C VAL A 22 17.01 0.26 -10.87
N PRO A 23 18.04 -0.52 -11.22
CA PRO A 23 17.91 -1.66 -12.14
C PRO A 23 16.92 -2.69 -11.64
N HIS A 24 16.24 -3.38 -12.55
CA HIS A 24 15.28 -4.44 -12.21
C HIS A 24 15.94 -5.56 -11.38
N GLU A 25 17.18 -5.88 -11.71
CA GLU A 25 17.98 -6.93 -11.10
C GLU A 25 18.23 -6.70 -9.61
N VAL A 26 18.14 -5.45 -9.14
CA VAL A 26 18.23 -5.15 -7.70
C VAL A 26 17.17 -5.90 -6.92
N TRP A 27 15.98 -6.09 -7.49
CA TRP A 27 14.87 -6.79 -6.86
C TRP A 27 14.94 -8.32 -7.02
N SER A 28 15.67 -8.83 -8.02
CA SER A 28 15.73 -10.26 -8.35
C SER A 28 17.03 -10.95 -7.94
N GLN A 29 18.11 -10.20 -7.68
CA GLN A 29 19.39 -10.78 -7.29
C GLN A 29 19.35 -11.33 -5.86
N GLY A 30 19.10 -12.65 -5.77
CA GLY A 30 19.25 -13.42 -4.54
C GLY A 30 20.62 -13.18 -3.87
N GLY A 31 20.59 -12.99 -2.55
CA GLY A 31 21.81 -12.88 -1.73
C GLY A 31 21.76 -11.82 -0.63
N ALA A 32 20.84 -10.86 -0.69
CA ALA A 32 20.56 -9.99 0.45
C ALA A 32 19.64 -10.72 1.44
N LYS A 33 20.09 -10.91 2.69
CA LYS A 33 19.24 -11.41 3.77
C LYS A 33 18.43 -10.24 4.32
N LEU A 34 17.24 -10.04 3.75
CA LEU A 34 16.31 -9.02 4.23
C LEU A 34 15.79 -9.41 5.62
N LEU A 35 15.79 -8.45 6.54
CA LEU A 35 15.26 -8.66 7.90
C LEU A 35 13.75 -8.82 7.87
N ASN A 36 13.22 -9.76 8.66
CA ASN A 36 11.79 -9.99 8.87
C ASN A 36 11.00 -10.13 7.55
N LEU A 37 11.57 -10.85 6.58
CA LEU A 37 11.01 -11.02 5.25
C LEU A 37 9.63 -11.69 5.31
N ALA A 38 9.50 -12.77 6.08
CA ALA A 38 8.22 -13.45 6.28
C ALA A 38 7.14 -12.52 6.84
N GLU A 39 7.45 -11.67 7.82
CA GLU A 39 6.50 -10.69 8.35
C GLU A 39 6.08 -9.67 7.29
N LYS A 40 7.02 -9.18 6.48
CA LYS A 40 6.71 -8.23 5.41
C LYS A 40 5.81 -8.86 4.34
N VAL A 41 6.09 -10.10 3.93
CA VAL A 41 5.23 -10.83 2.99
C VAL A 41 3.83 -10.98 3.55
N ARG A 42 3.70 -11.39 4.82
CA ARG A 42 2.38 -11.47 5.50
C ARG A 42 1.66 -10.12 5.50
N VAL A 43 2.35 -9.03 5.84
CA VAL A 43 1.76 -7.68 5.82
C VAL A 43 1.28 -7.32 4.41
N LEU A 44 2.04 -7.64 3.37
CA LEU A 44 1.65 -7.37 1.98
C LEU A 44 0.45 -8.19 1.53
N GLU A 45 0.34 -9.45 1.96
CA GLU A 45 -0.85 -10.29 1.69
C GLU A 45 -2.10 -9.69 2.31
N VAL A 46 -2.00 -9.24 3.57
CA VAL A 46 -3.10 -8.60 4.30
C VAL A 46 -3.54 -7.30 3.64
N LEU A 47 -2.57 -6.45 3.31
CA LEU A 47 -2.84 -5.21 2.60
C LEU A 47 -3.48 -5.47 1.25
N SER A 48 -3.00 -6.48 0.53
CA SER A 48 -3.57 -6.83 -0.77
C SER A 48 -5.04 -7.26 -0.66
N GLY A 49 -5.38 -8.13 0.30
CA GLY A 49 -6.78 -8.53 0.51
C GLY A 49 -7.69 -7.36 0.89
N ALA A 50 -7.23 -6.47 1.77
CA ALA A 50 -8.01 -5.29 2.14
C ALA A 50 -8.14 -4.26 0.99
N LEU A 51 -7.11 -4.12 0.15
CA LEU A 51 -7.17 -3.27 -1.04
C LEU A 51 -8.10 -3.84 -2.13
N GLU A 52 -8.25 -5.16 -2.25
CA GLU A 52 -9.24 -5.77 -3.15
C GLU A 52 -10.67 -5.36 -2.75
N GLU A 53 -10.97 -5.31 -1.46
CA GLU A 53 -12.27 -4.86 -0.96
C GLU A 53 -12.50 -3.36 -1.24
N ILE A 54 -11.45 -2.55 -1.13
CA ILE A 54 -11.48 -1.11 -1.51
C ILE A 54 -11.74 -0.96 -3.00
N GLN A 55 -11.06 -1.73 -3.85
CA GLN A 55 -11.27 -1.70 -5.30
C GLN A 55 -12.69 -2.09 -5.68
N ALA A 56 -13.26 -3.13 -5.06
CA ALA A 56 -14.64 -3.53 -5.29
C ALA A 56 -15.66 -2.44 -4.86
N ALA A 57 -15.43 -1.78 -3.72
CA ALA A 57 -16.29 -0.68 -3.30
C ALA A 57 -16.17 0.55 -4.21
N SER A 58 -14.98 0.81 -4.75
CA SER A 58 -14.74 1.89 -5.72
C SER A 58 -15.40 1.62 -7.08
N SER A 59 -15.34 0.38 -7.57
CA SER A 59 -15.99 0.02 -8.83
C SER A 59 -17.50 0.21 -8.74
N ASP A 60 -18.11 -0.16 -7.61
CA ASP A 60 -19.56 0.03 -7.40
C ASP A 60 -19.93 1.52 -7.39
N LEU A 61 -19.07 2.36 -6.79
CA LEU A 61 -19.24 3.81 -6.73
C LEU A 61 -19.14 4.50 -8.11
N THR A 62 -18.35 3.94 -9.02
CA THR A 62 -18.06 4.50 -10.34
C THR A 62 -18.86 3.86 -11.48
N ALA A 63 -19.37 2.64 -11.29
CA ALA A 63 -20.12 1.88 -12.28
C ALA A 63 -21.46 2.51 -12.67
N TRP A 64 -22.07 3.33 -11.81
CA TRP A 64 -23.32 4.04 -12.09
C TRP A 64 -23.11 5.44 -12.71
N ALA A 65 -21.94 5.72 -13.29
CA ALA A 65 -21.73 6.94 -14.08
C ALA A 65 -21.89 6.62 -15.59
N PRO A 66 -23.08 6.78 -16.21
CA PRO A 66 -23.16 6.79 -17.65
C PRO A 66 -22.28 7.91 -18.18
N LEU A 67 -21.42 7.60 -19.16
CA LEU A 67 -20.51 8.53 -19.83
C LEU A 67 -21.22 9.72 -20.53
N SER A 68 -22.55 9.79 -20.49
CA SER A 68 -23.38 10.82 -21.12
C SER A 68 -24.32 11.58 -20.17
N ALA A 69 -24.39 11.26 -18.88
CA ALA A 69 -25.34 11.92 -17.96
C ALA A 69 -24.65 13.04 -17.17
N SER A 70 -25.05 14.28 -17.45
CA SER A 70 -24.67 15.52 -16.76
C SER A 70 -25.12 15.61 -15.28
N SER A 71 -25.55 14.50 -14.68
CA SER A 71 -25.94 14.42 -13.27
C SER A 71 -25.63 13.02 -12.74
N VAL A 72 -24.47 12.88 -12.09
CA VAL A 72 -24.14 11.68 -11.31
C VAL A 72 -24.99 11.70 -10.04
N VAL A 73 -26.10 10.97 -10.04
CA VAL A 73 -26.84 10.69 -8.80
C VAL A 73 -26.11 9.53 -8.13
N LEU A 74 -25.18 9.87 -7.24
CA LEU A 74 -24.61 8.89 -6.32
C LEU A 74 -25.72 8.31 -5.47
N GLU A 75 -25.95 7.01 -5.57
CA GLU A 75 -26.80 6.34 -4.59
C GLU A 75 -26.15 6.51 -3.21
N ARG A 76 -26.90 7.06 -2.26
CA ARG A 76 -26.43 7.26 -0.89
C ARG A 76 -25.88 5.96 -0.29
N LYS A 77 -26.46 4.83 -0.67
CA LYS A 77 -26.05 3.49 -0.25
C LYS A 77 -24.64 3.11 -0.69
N ASP A 78 -24.24 3.46 -1.92
CA ASP A 78 -22.89 3.16 -2.43
C ASP A 78 -21.84 4.04 -1.78
N LEU A 79 -22.18 5.30 -1.52
CA LEU A 79 -21.33 6.20 -0.74
C LEU A 79 -21.15 5.71 0.70
N GLU A 80 -22.23 5.29 1.36
CA GLU A 80 -22.17 4.71 2.71
C GLU A 80 -21.29 3.45 2.74
N ARG A 81 -21.40 2.59 1.73
CA ARG A 81 -20.56 1.40 1.58
C ARG A 81 -19.09 1.76 1.35
N TRP A 82 -18.81 2.75 0.50
CA TRP A 82 -17.45 3.27 0.27
C TRP A 82 -16.82 3.80 1.57
N ILE A 83 -17.57 4.61 2.33
CA ILE A 83 -17.11 5.14 3.62
C ILE A 83 -16.84 4.00 4.61
N ALA A 84 -17.76 3.03 4.72
CA ALA A 84 -17.59 1.87 5.60
C ALA A 84 -16.34 1.06 5.25
N LYS A 85 -16.07 0.85 3.95
CA LYS A 85 -14.87 0.14 3.50
C LYS A 85 -13.58 0.91 3.75
N LEU A 86 -13.58 2.23 3.63
CA LEU A 86 -12.45 3.06 4.06
C LEU A 86 -12.20 2.98 5.57
N ASP A 87 -13.24 2.87 6.39
CA ASP A 87 -13.09 2.70 7.84
C ASP A 87 -12.53 1.32 8.19
N GLU A 88 -13.01 0.26 7.53
CA GLU A 88 -12.44 -1.09 7.66
C GLU A 88 -10.97 -1.13 7.24
N TRP A 89 -10.61 -0.50 6.12
CA TRP A 89 -9.23 -0.37 5.66
C TRP A 89 -8.35 0.35 6.68
N ASN A 90 -8.79 1.50 7.21
CA ASN A 90 -8.02 2.23 8.22
C ASN A 90 -7.83 1.38 9.50
N SER A 91 -8.83 0.59 9.89
CA SER A 91 -8.71 -0.36 11.00
C SER A 91 -7.67 -1.46 10.72
N VAL A 92 -7.59 -1.95 9.48
CA VAL A 92 -6.53 -2.88 9.05
C VAL A 92 -5.15 -2.22 9.17
N CYS A 93 -5.00 -0.99 8.70
CA CYS A 93 -3.75 -0.22 8.83
C CYS A 93 -3.31 -0.07 10.29
N GLU A 94 -4.22 0.33 11.18
CA GLU A 94 -3.96 0.45 12.62
C GLU A 94 -3.59 -0.91 13.24
N GLY A 95 -4.28 -1.99 12.84
CA GLY A 95 -3.97 -3.36 13.29
C GLY A 95 -2.57 -3.82 12.87
N ILE A 96 -2.14 -3.49 11.66
CA ILE A 96 -0.78 -3.77 11.17
C ILE A 96 0.26 -3.00 11.99
N VAL A 97 0.03 -1.71 12.25
CA VAL A 97 0.95 -0.91 13.07
C VAL A 97 1.05 -1.47 14.48
N GLY A 98 -0.08 -1.80 15.11
CA GLY A 98 -0.10 -2.36 16.47
C GLY A 98 0.61 -3.71 16.59
N SER A 99 0.47 -4.58 15.58
CA SER A 99 0.96 -5.97 15.65
C SER A 99 2.37 -6.14 15.08
N PHE A 100 2.69 -5.39 14.02
CA PHE A 100 3.94 -5.55 13.26
C PHE A 100 4.84 -4.32 13.30
N GLY A 101 4.41 -3.17 13.84
CA GLY A 101 5.19 -1.93 13.81
C GLY A 101 6.64 -2.11 14.26
N LYS A 102 6.86 -2.72 15.45
CA LYS A 102 8.20 -3.04 15.95
C LYS A 102 9.00 -3.95 15.03
N LYS A 103 8.36 -4.99 14.46
CA LYS A 103 9.01 -5.95 13.56
C LYS A 103 9.35 -5.32 12.20
N LEU A 104 8.55 -4.36 11.74
CA LEU A 104 8.80 -3.63 10.50
C LEU A 104 9.87 -2.54 10.68
N GLY A 105 10.23 -2.19 11.92
CA GLY A 105 11.11 -1.05 12.22
C GLY A 105 10.38 0.29 12.11
N VAL A 106 9.06 0.28 12.32
CA VAL A 106 8.17 1.43 12.22
C VAL A 106 7.73 1.79 13.64
N GLY A 107 8.15 2.96 14.13
CA GLY A 107 7.77 3.45 15.47
C GLY A 107 8.87 4.11 16.30
N GLU A 108 10.10 4.26 15.80
CA GLU A 108 11.18 4.91 16.57
C GLU A 108 11.27 6.44 16.41
N GLY A 109 10.45 7.07 15.56
CA GLY A 109 10.62 8.50 15.22
C GLY A 109 9.39 9.38 15.11
N PHE A 110 8.18 8.88 15.34
CA PHE A 110 6.96 9.71 15.34
C PHE A 110 6.09 9.28 16.53
N GLY A 111 5.90 10.20 17.47
CA GLY A 111 5.32 9.94 18.79
C GLY A 111 4.00 9.19 18.73
N THR A 112 4.04 7.88 18.93
CA THR A 112 2.86 7.07 19.24
C THR A 112 2.86 6.83 20.74
N LYS A 113 1.96 7.53 21.44
CA LYS A 113 1.64 7.26 22.83
C LYS A 113 1.34 5.77 22.97
N LYS A 114 1.91 5.13 24.00
CA LYS A 114 1.55 3.77 24.45
C LYS A 114 0.03 3.69 24.65
N GLY A 115 -0.67 3.17 23.64
CA GLY A 115 -2.06 2.76 23.70
C GLY A 115 -2.09 1.24 23.62
N GLY A 116 -2.84 0.62 24.52
CA GLY A 116 -2.83 -0.81 24.80
C GLY A 116 -3.13 -1.71 23.61
N VAL A 117 -2.87 -2.99 23.83
CA VAL A 117 -3.17 -4.13 22.95
C VAL A 117 -4.53 -3.92 22.27
N THR A 118 -4.52 -3.40 21.04
CA THR A 118 -5.69 -3.43 20.18
C THR A 118 -5.84 -4.87 19.76
N SER A 119 -6.73 -5.56 20.48
CA SER A 119 -7.25 -6.87 20.13
C SER A 119 -7.73 -6.82 18.69
N TRP A 120 -6.86 -7.24 17.78
CA TRP A 120 -7.16 -7.65 16.43
C TRP A 120 -8.45 -8.46 16.47
N SER A 121 -9.54 -7.89 15.95
CA SER A 121 -10.85 -8.54 16.07
C SER A 121 -10.78 -9.95 15.48
N GLY A 122 -11.39 -10.92 16.17
CA GLY A 122 -11.24 -12.34 15.87
C GLY A 122 -11.69 -12.76 14.46
N LYS A 123 -12.35 -11.88 13.68
CA LYS A 123 -12.68 -12.13 12.27
C LYS A 123 -11.47 -11.93 11.35
N PHE A 124 -10.74 -10.83 11.52
CA PHE A 124 -9.52 -10.59 10.75
C PHE A 124 -8.39 -11.51 11.17
N ALA A 125 -8.31 -11.90 12.47
CA ALA A 125 -7.26 -12.78 12.96
C ALA A 125 -7.36 -14.17 12.31
N ARG A 126 -8.58 -14.69 12.17
CA ARG A 126 -8.86 -15.96 11.48
C ARG A 126 -8.70 -15.88 9.97
N SER A 127 -9.05 -14.74 9.34
CA SER A 127 -8.85 -14.54 7.90
C SER A 127 -7.36 -14.55 7.55
N ILE A 128 -6.54 -13.90 8.38
CA ILE A 128 -5.08 -13.97 8.29
C ILE A 128 -4.57 -15.38 8.56
N ASP A 129 -4.98 -16.05 9.64
CA ASP A 129 -4.49 -17.40 9.95
C ASP A 129 -4.77 -18.39 8.79
N ARG A 130 -5.91 -18.20 8.11
CA ARG A 130 -6.31 -18.95 6.92
C ARG A 130 -5.49 -18.59 5.67
N MET A 131 -5.07 -17.34 5.52
CA MET A 131 -4.24 -16.86 4.39
C MET A 131 -2.74 -17.12 4.60
N THR A 132 -2.26 -17.18 5.85
CA THR A 132 -0.82 -17.25 6.18
C THR A 132 -0.23 -18.66 6.25
N ASN A 133 -0.98 -19.71 5.93
CA ASN A 133 -0.49 -21.10 5.97
C ASN A 133 0.32 -21.51 4.71
N GLY A 134 0.77 -20.53 3.92
CA GLY A 134 1.57 -20.74 2.71
C GLY A 134 3.02 -21.10 3.05
N LYS A 135 3.53 -22.22 2.50
CA LYS A 135 4.89 -22.74 2.75
C LYS A 135 6.04 -21.92 2.12
N ASN A 136 5.79 -20.74 1.56
CA ASN A 136 6.76 -19.96 0.75
C ASN A 136 6.91 -18.48 1.15
N LEU A 137 6.68 -18.13 2.43
CA LEU A 137 6.76 -16.75 2.92
C LEU A 137 8.19 -16.16 2.97
N ASP A 138 9.22 -16.99 2.86
CA ASP A 138 10.64 -16.58 2.91
C ASP A 138 11.27 -16.35 1.52
N SER A 139 10.49 -16.41 0.44
CA SER A 139 11.02 -16.18 -0.89
C SER A 139 11.10 -14.67 -1.22
N PRO A 140 12.28 -14.14 -1.60
CA PRO A 140 12.39 -12.77 -2.12
C PRO A 140 11.45 -12.50 -3.30
N ALA A 141 11.15 -13.53 -4.11
CA ALA A 141 10.20 -13.41 -5.21
C ALA A 141 8.77 -13.16 -4.70
N SER A 142 8.34 -13.84 -3.63
CA SER A 142 7.02 -13.61 -3.00
C SER A 142 6.93 -12.18 -2.46
N TYR A 143 8.02 -11.67 -1.88
CA TYR A 143 8.09 -10.30 -1.39
C TYR A 143 7.93 -9.27 -2.51
N VAL A 144 8.71 -9.40 -3.59
CA VAL A 144 8.61 -8.48 -4.74
C VAL A 144 7.25 -8.56 -5.42
N ALA A 145 6.69 -9.77 -5.59
CA ALA A 145 5.34 -9.95 -6.13
C ALA A 145 4.28 -9.29 -5.24
N GLY A 146 4.39 -9.43 -3.91
CA GLY A 146 3.52 -8.76 -2.95
C GLY A 146 3.61 -7.24 -3.03
N LEU A 147 4.82 -6.68 -3.16
CA LEU A 147 5.02 -5.24 -3.34
C LEU A 147 4.38 -4.73 -4.62
N MET A 148 4.62 -5.43 -5.74
CA MET A 148 4.03 -5.06 -7.03
C MET A 148 2.51 -5.04 -6.95
N LYS A 149 1.92 -6.08 -6.36
CA LYS A 149 0.46 -6.20 -6.20
C LYS A 149 -0.10 -5.08 -5.34
N VAL A 150 0.46 -4.84 -4.15
CA VAL A 150 0.01 -3.79 -3.23
C VAL A 150 0.18 -2.39 -3.85
N PHE A 151 1.31 -2.10 -4.49
CA PHE A 151 1.54 -0.79 -5.12
C PHE A 151 0.62 -0.53 -6.30
N HIS A 152 0.26 -1.57 -7.05
CA HIS A 152 -0.72 -1.47 -8.12
C HIS A 152 -2.12 -1.24 -7.55
N GLN A 153 -2.54 -2.04 -6.57
CA GLN A 153 -3.87 -1.92 -5.98
C GLN A 153 -4.08 -0.60 -5.24
N ALA A 154 -3.05 -0.10 -4.56
CA ALA A 154 -3.11 1.16 -3.81
C ALA A 154 -3.28 2.40 -4.69
N GLN A 155 -3.12 2.30 -6.03
CA GLN A 155 -3.37 3.43 -6.93
C GLN A 155 -4.81 3.96 -6.82
N ILE A 156 -5.78 3.10 -6.50
CA ILE A 156 -7.19 3.51 -6.36
C ILE A 156 -7.39 4.56 -5.25
N LEU A 157 -6.62 4.47 -4.17
CA LEU A 157 -6.66 5.44 -3.08
C LEU A 157 -6.09 6.80 -3.52
N ASP A 158 -5.05 6.80 -4.36
CA ASP A 158 -4.46 8.01 -4.94
C ASP A 158 -5.41 8.66 -5.96
N GLU A 159 -6.09 7.85 -6.79
CA GLU A 159 -7.12 8.32 -7.71
C GLU A 159 -8.27 9.03 -6.98
N HIS A 160 -8.81 8.42 -5.92
CA HIS A 160 -9.84 9.05 -5.08
C HIS A 160 -9.33 10.29 -4.34
N THR A 161 -8.09 10.28 -3.87
CA THR A 161 -7.46 11.45 -3.23
C THR A 161 -7.36 12.62 -4.21
N LYS A 162 -6.89 12.37 -5.44
CA LYS A 162 -6.81 13.39 -6.49
C LYS A 162 -8.19 13.89 -6.90
N ALA A 163 -9.14 12.99 -7.11
CA ALA A 163 -10.50 13.34 -7.48
C ALA A 163 -11.20 14.22 -6.43
N LEU A 164 -10.86 14.03 -5.15
CA LEU A 164 -11.37 14.86 -4.05
C LEU A 164 -10.66 16.22 -3.94
N LEU A 165 -9.32 16.24 -4.06
CA LEU A 165 -8.50 17.40 -3.71
C LEU A 165 -8.08 18.29 -4.89
N THR A 166 -8.09 17.77 -6.12
CA THR A 166 -7.60 18.52 -7.30
C THR A 166 -8.73 19.37 -7.87
N PRO A 167 -8.55 20.70 -8.04
CA PRO A 167 -9.52 21.53 -8.74
C PRO A 167 -9.45 21.35 -10.27
N PRO A 168 -10.59 21.29 -10.98
CA PRO A 168 -11.95 21.22 -10.43
C PRO A 168 -12.21 19.84 -9.78
N THR A 169 -12.79 19.83 -8.59
CA THR A 169 -13.13 18.60 -7.86
C THR A 169 -14.01 17.71 -8.74
N ALA A 170 -13.75 16.40 -8.73
CA ALA A 170 -14.50 15.47 -9.57
C ALA A 170 -16.01 15.52 -9.25
N PRO A 171 -16.90 15.36 -10.25
CA PRO A 171 -18.35 15.42 -10.07
C PRO A 171 -18.89 14.51 -8.96
N LEU A 172 -18.23 13.36 -8.78
CA LEU A 172 -18.49 12.39 -7.71
C LEU A 172 -18.46 13.04 -6.32
N TYR A 173 -17.51 13.95 -6.07
CA TYR A 173 -17.32 14.56 -4.77
C TYR A 173 -18.01 15.92 -4.65
N THR A 174 -18.27 16.62 -5.76
CA THR A 174 -18.91 17.95 -5.73
C THR A 174 -20.34 17.93 -5.19
N SER A 175 -21.05 16.80 -5.36
CA SER A 175 -22.43 16.63 -4.87
C SER A 175 -22.52 16.36 -3.36
N LEU A 176 -21.39 16.13 -2.70
CA LEU A 176 -21.34 15.79 -1.27
C LEU A 176 -21.28 17.04 -0.38
N SER A 177 -21.88 16.94 0.81
CA SER A 177 -21.75 18.00 1.83
C SER A 177 -20.29 18.23 2.22
N ALA A 178 -19.99 19.43 2.72
CA ALA A 178 -18.64 19.78 3.16
C ALA A 178 -18.11 18.82 4.24
N ASP A 179 -18.97 18.42 5.19
CA ASP A 179 -18.61 17.53 6.28
C ASP A 179 -18.22 16.13 5.78
N ILE A 180 -18.96 15.57 4.82
CA ILE A 180 -18.66 14.25 4.25
C ILE A 180 -17.37 14.30 3.45
N ARG A 181 -17.15 15.37 2.66
CA ARG A 181 -15.89 15.56 1.93
C ARG A 181 -14.69 15.63 2.86
N GLN A 182 -14.78 16.41 3.93
CA GLN A 182 -13.72 16.51 4.93
C GLN A 182 -13.46 15.16 5.63
N ALA A 183 -14.52 14.43 5.95
CA ALA A 183 -14.42 13.11 6.57
C ALA A 183 -13.74 12.08 5.65
N LEU A 184 -13.99 12.13 4.34
CA LEU A 184 -13.31 11.32 3.33
C LEU A 184 -11.85 11.72 3.15
N GLU A 185 -11.56 13.01 3.12
CA GLU A 185 -10.19 13.53 3.04
C GLU A 185 -9.34 13.01 4.20
N ILE A 186 -9.85 13.08 5.43
CA ILE A 186 -9.13 12.57 6.61
C ILE A 186 -8.81 11.08 6.47
N ARG A 187 -9.76 10.26 5.98
CA ARG A 187 -9.57 8.81 5.80
C ARG A 187 -8.52 8.50 4.73
N LEU A 188 -8.58 9.19 3.59
CA LEU A 188 -7.62 9.03 2.51
C LEU A 188 -6.22 9.53 2.92
N LYS A 189 -6.15 10.62 3.68
CA LYS A 189 -4.89 11.12 4.25
C LYS A 189 -4.25 10.13 5.21
N ARG A 190 -5.03 9.52 6.12
CA ARG A 190 -4.53 8.45 7.01
C ARG A 190 -3.97 7.26 6.23
N SER A 191 -4.61 6.90 5.11
CA SER A 191 -4.11 5.85 4.22
C SER A 191 -2.75 6.23 3.62
N SER A 192 -2.60 7.46 3.14
CA SER A 192 -1.33 7.98 2.62
C SER A 192 -0.23 7.99 3.69
N GLU A 193 -0.56 8.46 4.89
CA GLU A 193 0.35 8.47 6.05
C GLU A 193 0.79 7.05 6.43
N PHE A 194 -0.12 6.06 6.39
CA PHE A 194 0.22 4.66 6.62
C PHE A 194 1.21 4.14 5.57
N PHE A 195 0.98 4.36 4.28
CA PHE A 195 1.93 3.94 3.23
C PHE A 195 3.29 4.60 3.41
N ALA A 196 3.34 5.89 3.73
CA ALA A 196 4.59 6.61 3.96
C ALA A 196 5.35 6.09 5.19
N SER A 197 4.66 5.99 6.33
CA SER A 197 5.28 5.65 7.61
C SER A 197 5.58 4.16 7.78
N VAL A 198 4.79 3.27 7.16
CA VAL A 198 4.93 1.83 7.33
C VAL A 198 5.56 1.21 6.09
N VAL A 199 4.83 1.21 4.97
CA VAL A 199 5.19 0.43 3.78
C VAL A 199 6.47 0.95 3.14
N LEU A 200 6.50 2.23 2.80
CA LEU A 200 7.66 2.86 2.15
C LEU A 200 8.88 2.86 3.05
N THR A 201 8.72 2.92 4.38
CA THR A 201 9.84 2.88 5.32
C THR A 201 10.61 1.56 5.22
N PHE A 202 9.92 0.41 5.27
CA PHE A 202 10.64 -0.85 5.15
C PHE A 202 11.09 -1.14 3.71
N VAL A 203 10.35 -0.69 2.69
CA VAL A 203 10.72 -0.88 1.27
C VAL A 203 11.98 -0.11 0.92
N VAL A 204 12.10 1.17 1.34
CA VAL A 204 13.29 1.98 1.07
C VAL A 204 14.51 1.43 1.80
N ARG A 205 14.34 0.96 3.05
CA ARG A 205 15.43 0.29 3.78
C ARG A 205 15.90 -0.97 3.06
N ASP A 206 14.98 -1.80 2.60
CA ASP A 206 15.31 -3.03 1.88
C ASP A 206 15.95 -2.73 0.53
N LEU A 207 15.44 -1.73 -0.19
CA LEU A 207 16.03 -1.25 -1.44
C LEU A 207 17.47 -0.81 -1.25
N SER A 208 17.78 -0.06 -0.18
CA SER A 208 19.15 0.32 0.16
C SER A 208 20.05 -0.90 0.34
N GLN A 209 19.59 -1.93 1.06
CA GLN A 209 20.36 -3.16 1.27
C GLN A 209 20.57 -3.95 -0.03
N LEU A 210 19.55 -4.00 -0.89
CA LEU A 210 19.63 -4.65 -2.18
C LEU A 210 20.59 -3.92 -3.12
N LEU A 211 20.53 -2.58 -3.17
CA LEU A 211 21.45 -1.75 -3.95
C LEU A 211 22.90 -1.94 -3.50
N ASP A 212 23.17 -1.92 -2.19
CA ASP A 212 24.53 -2.15 -1.67
C ASP A 212 25.08 -3.52 -2.08
N LYS A 213 24.23 -4.55 -2.08
CA LYS A 213 24.59 -5.90 -2.51
C LYS A 213 24.81 -5.98 -4.02
N TYR A 214 24.00 -5.28 -4.80
CA TYR A 214 24.10 -5.21 -6.25
C TYR A 214 25.40 -4.54 -6.69
N VAL A 215 25.73 -3.38 -6.11
CA VAL A 215 26.97 -2.64 -6.42
C VAL A 215 28.21 -3.48 -6.10
N LYS A 216 28.27 -4.10 -4.91
CA LYS A 216 29.40 -4.97 -4.51
C LYS A 216 29.58 -6.19 -5.40
N LYS A 217 28.50 -6.71 -6.00
CA LYS A 217 28.60 -7.79 -7.00
C LYS A 217 29.12 -7.26 -8.33
N GLY A 218 28.64 -6.10 -8.78
CA GLY A 218 29.12 -5.45 -10.00
C GLY A 218 30.62 -5.13 -9.96
N GLU A 219 31.13 -4.66 -8.81
CA GLU A 219 32.58 -4.44 -8.62
C GLU A 219 33.40 -5.71 -8.83
N LYS A 220 32.91 -6.88 -8.38
CA LYS A 220 33.59 -8.16 -8.60
C LYS A 220 33.60 -8.57 -10.06
N TRP A 221 32.49 -8.36 -10.77
CA TRP A 221 32.36 -8.70 -12.18
C TRP A 221 33.25 -7.83 -13.08
N LEU A 222 33.54 -6.59 -12.66
CA LEU A 222 34.44 -5.69 -13.36
C LEU A 222 35.92 -5.95 -13.05
N ALA A 223 36.21 -6.66 -11.96
CA ALA A 223 37.57 -7.00 -11.54
C ALA A 223 38.05 -8.37 -12.09
N GLU A 224 37.14 -9.15 -12.68
CA GLU A 224 37.39 -10.39 -13.43
C GLU A 224 37.57 -10.09 -14.92
#